data_AF-A0A836PR77-F1
#
_entry.id   AF-A0A836PR77-F1
#
_cell.length_a   1.000
_cell.length_b   1.000
_cell.length_c   1.000
_cell.angle_alpha   90.00
_cell.angle_beta   90.00
_cell.angle_gamma   90.00
#
_symmetry.space_group_name_H-M   'P 1'
#
loop_
_entity.id
_entity.type
_entity.pdbx_description
1 polymer ?
#
loop_
_entity_poly.entity_id
_entity_poly.type
_entity_poly.pdbx_seq_one_letter_code
_entity_poly.pdbx_strand_id
1 'polypeptide(L)'
;MGGRELKIKVAHFRLAYSREMFVVAYPRETQEMVMDAHNKAFAFYGGVPLQMVYDNLETVVDTVFVGKERKFNRRFMALANHYLFEPVACTPAAGWDKDQVENQVGNIREWLFTPRAKFDSFAELNTWLA
;
A
#
# COMPACT_ATOMS: atom_id res chain seq x y z
N MET A 1 -3.55 -18.83 9.56
CA MET A 1 -3.24 -19.50 8.28
C MET A 1 -2.83 -20.93 8.58
N GLY A 2 -3.49 -21.93 7.98
CA GLY A 2 -3.23 -23.35 8.28
C GLY A 2 -3.34 -23.68 9.78
N GLY A 3 -4.37 -23.14 10.44
CA GLY A 3 -4.60 -23.30 11.89
C GLY A 3 -3.68 -22.48 12.81
N ARG A 4 -2.67 -21.77 12.30
CA ARG A 4 -1.77 -20.93 13.11
C ARG A 4 -2.15 -19.46 13.09
N GLU A 5 -1.99 -18.80 14.23
CA GLU A 5 -2.07 -17.36 14.31
C GLU A 5 -0.84 -16.72 13.66
N LEU A 6 -1.05 -15.80 12.72
CA LEU A 6 0.01 -15.08 12.04
C LEU A 6 -0.28 -13.59 12.01
N LYS A 7 0.76 -12.79 12.24
CA LYS A 7 0.75 -11.36 11.93
C LYS A 7 1.06 -11.21 10.45
N ILE A 8 0.11 -10.64 9.71
CA ILE A 8 0.27 -10.34 8.29
C ILE A 8 0.52 -8.85 8.11
N LYS A 9 1.04 -8.49 6.94
CA LYS A 9 1.15 -7.12 6.47
C LYS A 9 0.20 -6.95 5.29
N VAL A 10 -0.41 -5.78 5.17
CA VAL A 10 -1.42 -5.50 4.15
C VAL A 10 -1.01 -4.23 3.43
N ALA A 11 -0.84 -4.32 2.12
CA ALA A 11 -0.74 -3.15 1.27
C ALA A 11 -2.16 -2.74 0.86
N HIS A 12 -2.46 -1.45 0.98
CA HIS A 12 -3.74 -0.87 0.64
C HIS A 12 -3.53 0.30 -0.31
N PHE A 13 -4.21 0.25 -1.45
CA PHE A 13 -4.24 1.30 -2.45
C PHE A 13 -5.66 1.84 -2.55
N ARG A 14 -5.77 3.13 -2.82
CA ARG A 14 -7.05 3.78 -3.05
C ARG A 14 -6.91 4.90 -4.06
N LEU A 15 -7.84 4.94 -5.02
CA LEU A 15 -7.96 6.07 -5.93
C LEU A 15 -8.62 7.26 -5.23
N ALA A 16 -7.99 8.43 -5.28
CA ALA A 16 -8.49 9.63 -4.59
C ALA A 16 -9.87 10.08 -5.09
N TYR A 17 -10.17 9.89 -6.38
CA TYR A 17 -11.42 10.29 -6.99
C TYR A 17 -12.55 9.28 -6.77
N SER A 18 -12.42 8.06 -7.32
CA SER A 18 -13.47 7.03 -7.25
C SER A 18 -13.58 6.36 -5.87
N ARG A 19 -12.57 6.52 -5.02
CA ARG A 19 -12.41 5.84 -3.73
C ARG A 19 -12.30 4.31 -3.84
N GLU A 20 -12.15 3.79 -5.05
CA GLU A 20 -11.95 2.36 -5.32
C GLU A 20 -10.67 1.87 -4.64
N MET A 21 -10.78 0.72 -3.96
CA MET A 21 -9.73 0.17 -3.11
C MET A 21 -9.18 -1.11 -3.70
N PHE A 22 -7.88 -1.32 -3.50
CA PHE A 22 -7.23 -2.58 -3.75
C PHE A 22 -6.42 -2.97 -2.51
N VAL A 23 -6.53 -4.24 -2.09
CA VAL A 23 -5.92 -4.75 -0.87
C VAL A 23 -5.21 -6.06 -1.18
N VAL A 24 -3.98 -6.20 -0.70
CA VAL A 24 -3.21 -7.45 -0.84
C VAL A 24 -2.38 -7.70 0.42
N ALA A 25 -2.38 -8.96 0.87
CA ALA A 25 -1.70 -9.43 2.07
C ALA A 25 -0.36 -10.11 1.76
N TYR A 26 0.61 -9.86 2.64
CA TYR A 26 1.98 -10.35 2.59
C TYR A 26 2.46 -10.83 3.97
N PRO A 27 3.47 -11.70 4.01
CA PRO A 27 4.09 -12.11 5.28
C PRO A 27 4.99 -11.03 5.90
N ARG A 28 5.44 -10.03 5.12
CA ARG A 28 6.40 -9.00 5.55
C ARG A 28 6.33 -7.75 4.66
N GLU A 29 6.95 -6.66 5.10
CA GLU A 29 7.04 -5.37 4.40
C GLU A 29 8.44 -5.19 3.77
N THR A 30 8.84 -6.08 2.87
CA THR A 30 10.07 -5.87 2.09
C THR A 30 9.79 -5.08 0.82
N GLN A 31 10.83 -4.48 0.25
CA GLN A 31 10.74 -3.74 -1.00
C GLN A 31 10.14 -4.56 -2.16
N GLU A 32 10.47 -5.85 -2.25
CA GLU A 32 9.90 -6.77 -3.24
C GLU A 32 8.37 -6.85 -3.14
N MET A 33 7.84 -6.88 -1.91
CA MET A 33 6.39 -6.94 -1.68
C MET A 33 5.73 -5.61 -2.02
N VAL A 34 6.40 -4.49 -1.78
CA VAL A 34 5.92 -3.16 -2.23
C VAL A 34 5.81 -3.14 -3.74
N MET A 35 6.85 -3.58 -4.47
CA MET A 35 6.83 -3.61 -5.94
C MET A 35 5.75 -4.54 -6.49
N ASP A 36 5.63 -5.75 -5.94
CA ASP A 36 4.57 -6.70 -6.32
C ASP A 36 3.17 -6.12 -6.07
N ALA A 37 2.97 -5.40 -4.97
CA ALA A 37 1.70 -4.79 -4.64
C ALA A 37 1.28 -3.74 -5.68
N HIS A 38 2.22 -2.93 -6.17
CA HIS A 38 1.95 -1.96 -7.25
C HIS A 38 1.58 -2.66 -8.55
N ASN A 39 2.33 -3.70 -8.95
CA ASN A 39 2.04 -4.46 -10.16
C ASN A 39 0.61 -5.03 -10.13
N LYS A 40 0.22 -5.61 -8.99
CA LYS A 40 -1.13 -6.15 -8.78
C LYS A 40 -2.19 -5.06 -8.75
N ALA A 41 -1.93 -3.94 -8.08
CA ALA A 41 -2.85 -2.81 -8.03
C ALA A 41 -3.10 -2.23 -9.43
N PHE A 42 -2.05 -2.03 -10.24
CA PHE A 42 -2.20 -1.51 -11.60
C PHE A 42 -2.94 -2.48 -12.51
N ALA A 43 -2.71 -3.79 -12.36
CA ALA A 43 -3.48 -4.80 -13.06
C ALA A 43 -4.97 -4.77 -12.65
N PHE A 44 -5.25 -4.63 -11.35
CA PHE A 44 -6.61 -4.51 -10.82
C PHE A 44 -7.34 -3.27 -11.35
N TYR A 45 -6.69 -2.10 -11.31
CA TYR A 45 -7.29 -0.85 -11.82
C TYR A 45 -7.35 -0.78 -13.35
N GLY A 46 -6.74 -1.73 -14.07
CA GLY A 46 -6.63 -1.68 -15.53
C GLY A 46 -5.79 -0.51 -16.05
N GLY A 47 -4.95 0.09 -15.19
CA GLY A 47 -4.21 1.30 -15.50
C GLY A 47 -3.31 1.77 -14.35
N VAL A 48 -2.49 2.77 -14.64
CA VAL A 48 -1.55 3.35 -13.69
C VAL A 48 -1.99 4.78 -13.35
N PRO A 49 -2.16 5.14 -12.07
CA PRO A 49 -2.38 6.53 -11.67
C PRO A 49 -1.18 7.40 -12.04
N LEU A 50 -1.43 8.60 -12.55
CA LEU A 50 -0.36 9.55 -12.90
C LEU A 50 0.46 10.00 -11.69
N GLN A 51 -0.17 10.05 -10.52
CA GLN A 51 0.46 10.46 -9.28
C GLN A 51 0.06 9.49 -8.17
N MET A 52 1.04 9.11 -7.36
CA MET A 52 0.83 8.24 -6.21
C MET A 52 1.38 8.89 -4.96
N VAL A 53 0.53 8.97 -3.93
CA VAL A 53 0.87 9.60 -2.67
C VAL A 53 1.29 8.54 -1.65
N TYR A 54 2.45 8.72 -1.04
CA TYR A 54 3.04 7.79 -0.08
C TYR A 54 3.25 8.47 1.27
N ASP A 55 3.10 7.69 2.34
CA ASP A 55 3.63 8.09 3.65
C ASP A 55 5.16 7.94 3.68
N ASN A 56 5.83 8.48 4.70
CA ASN A 56 7.30 8.45 4.83
C ASN A 56 7.84 7.06 5.25
N LEU A 57 7.42 5.99 4.57
CA LEU A 57 7.87 4.63 4.81
C LEU A 57 9.31 4.47 4.29
N GLU A 58 10.21 3.93 5.12
CA GLU A 58 11.63 3.71 4.76
C GLU A 58 11.82 2.82 3.51
N THR A 59 10.86 1.94 3.21
CA THR A 59 10.90 1.07 2.01
C THR A 59 10.66 1.81 0.70
N VAL A 60 10.07 3.01 0.78
CA VAL A 60 9.75 3.90 -0.33
C VAL A 60 10.68 5.12 -0.32
N VAL A 61 11.10 5.57 0.87
CA VAL A 61 11.92 6.77 1.11
C VAL A 61 13.26 6.37 1.72
N ASP A 62 14.36 6.54 0.97
CA ASP A 62 15.73 6.26 1.42
C ASP A 62 16.26 7.29 2.42
N THR A 63 15.82 8.56 2.32
CA THR A 63 16.32 9.64 3.19
C THR A 63 15.30 10.76 3.31
N VAL A 64 15.05 11.18 4.55
CA VAL A 64 14.23 12.36 4.91
C VAL A 64 15.17 13.56 5.07
N PHE A 65 15.16 14.52 4.14
CA PHE A 65 15.93 15.76 4.26
C PHE A 65 15.18 16.84 5.05
N VAL A 66 15.89 17.91 5.44
CA VAL A 66 15.30 19.11 6.06
C VAL A 66 14.35 19.77 5.05
N GLY A 67 13.07 19.95 5.42
CA GLY A 67 12.03 20.52 4.55
C GLY A 67 11.15 19.48 3.85
N LYS A 68 10.67 19.80 2.63
CA LYS A 68 9.76 18.95 1.83
C LYS A 68 10.49 17.95 0.90
N GLU A 69 11.81 18.06 0.75
CA GLU A 69 12.57 17.17 -0.12
C GLU A 69 12.66 15.76 0.48
N ARG A 70 12.28 14.77 -0.32
CA ARG A 70 12.38 13.35 0.03
C ARG A 70 13.14 12.65 -1.07
N LYS A 71 14.14 11.83 -0.67
CA LYS A 71 14.82 10.95 -1.61
C LYS A 71 14.11 9.61 -1.62
N PHE A 72 13.39 9.35 -2.69
CA PHE A 72 12.81 8.04 -2.91
C PHE A 72 13.88 6.98 -3.15
N ASN A 73 13.58 5.77 -2.72
CA ASN A 73 14.48 4.65 -2.90
C ASN A 73 14.78 4.41 -4.37
N ARG A 74 16.05 4.22 -4.74
CA ARG A 74 16.46 4.08 -6.15
C ARG A 74 15.73 2.95 -6.89
N ARG A 75 15.54 1.81 -6.23
CA ARG A 75 14.82 0.66 -6.81
C ARG A 75 13.33 0.96 -6.95
N PHE A 76 12.74 1.69 -5.99
CA PHE A 76 11.36 2.15 -6.10
C PHE A 76 11.18 3.18 -7.23
N MET A 77 12.12 4.12 -7.40
CA MET A 77 12.11 5.05 -8.55
C MET A 77 12.24 4.32 -9.89
N ALA A 78 12.92 3.18 -9.96
CA ALA A 78 12.95 2.37 -11.18
C ALA A 78 11.55 1.85 -11.56
N LEU A 79 10.74 1.46 -10.57
CA LEU A 79 9.34 1.10 -10.76
C LEU A 79 8.50 2.29 -11.22
N ALA A 80 8.66 3.44 -10.55
CA ALA A 80 7.97 4.68 -10.91
C ALA A 80 8.26 5.09 -12.36
N ASN A 81 9.52 5.04 -12.78
CA ASN A 81 9.93 5.33 -14.14
C ASN A 81 9.46 4.28 -15.15
N HIS A 82 9.36 3.00 -14.77
CA HIS A 82 8.86 1.95 -15.64
C HIS A 82 7.37 2.14 -15.97
N TYR A 83 6.58 2.50 -14.95
CA TYR A 83 5.14 2.71 -15.09
C TYR A 83 4.74 4.17 -15.36
N LEU A 84 5.71 5.09 -15.38
CA LEU A 84 5.54 6.52 -15.63
C LEU A 84 4.58 7.22 -14.67
N PHE A 85 4.64 6.86 -13.38
CA PHE A 85 3.91 7.59 -12.32
C PHE A 85 4.85 8.48 -11.51
N GLU A 86 4.33 9.60 -11.02
CA GLU A 86 5.05 10.51 -10.12
C GLU A 86 4.80 10.14 -8.66
N PRO A 87 5.82 9.73 -7.89
CA PRO A 87 5.68 9.48 -6.47
C PRO A 87 5.75 10.80 -5.69
N VAL A 88 4.74 11.03 -4.84
CA VAL A 88 4.66 12.21 -3.98
C VAL A 88 4.64 11.78 -2.52
N ALA A 89 5.51 12.38 -1.71
CA ALA A 89 5.50 12.15 -0.28
C ALA A 89 4.46 13.05 0.41
N CYS A 90 3.73 12.51 1.37
CA CYS A 90 2.82 13.30 2.21
C CYS A 90 3.57 14.43 2.93
N THR A 91 3.01 15.65 2.86
CA THR A 91 3.51 16.77 3.67
C THR A 91 3.06 16.57 5.13
N PRO A 92 3.95 16.67 6.14
CA PRO A 92 3.60 16.42 7.55
C PRO A 92 2.44 17.28 8.10
N ALA A 93 2.19 18.46 7.51
CA ALA A 93 1.14 19.40 7.95
C ALA A 93 -0.21 19.22 7.23
N ALA A 94 -0.35 18.23 6.34
CA ALA A 94 -1.60 17.94 5.64
C ALA A 94 -2.46 16.94 6.45
N GLY A 95 -2.86 17.33 7.67
CA GLY A 95 -3.62 16.48 8.61
C GLY A 95 -4.93 15.92 8.02
N TRP A 96 -5.61 16.70 7.17
CA TRP A 96 -6.89 16.32 6.57
C TRP A 96 -6.84 15.07 5.67
N ASP A 97 -5.77 14.87 4.89
CA ASP A 97 -5.64 13.69 4.02
C ASP A 97 -5.22 12.44 4.82
N LYS A 98 -4.42 12.64 5.88
CA LYS A 98 -4.00 11.54 6.76
C LYS A 98 -5.16 10.99 7.59
N ASP A 99 -6.03 11.84 8.12
CA ASP A 99 -7.19 11.43 8.93
C ASP A 99 -8.15 10.52 8.14
N GLN A 100 -8.33 10.74 6.83
CA GLN A 100 -9.19 9.87 6.00
C GLN A 100 -8.56 8.50 5.75
N VAL A 101 -7.24 8.45 5.55
CA VAL A 101 -6.52 7.20 5.32
C VAL A 101 -6.44 6.38 6.62
N GLU A 102 -6.18 7.02 7.76
CA GLU A 102 -6.11 6.35 9.06
C GLU A 102 -7.47 5.76 9.49
N ASN A 103 -8.55 6.53 9.35
CA ASN A 103 -9.91 6.02 9.60
C ASN A 103 -10.24 4.84 8.68
N GLN A 104 -9.82 4.89 7.42
CA GLN A 104 -10.08 3.82 6.47
C GLN A 104 -9.27 2.55 6.78
N VAL A 105 -8.01 2.68 7.22
CA VAL A 105 -7.23 1.52 7.69
C VAL A 105 -7.91 0.88 8.90
N GLY A 106 -8.46 1.67 9.82
CA GLY A 106 -9.31 1.19 10.91
C GLY A 106 -10.50 0.39 10.39
N ASN A 107 -11.28 0.97 9.48
CA ASN A 107 -12.45 0.31 8.86
C ASN A 107 -12.08 -1.00 8.15
N ILE A 108 -11.01 -1.02 7.36
CA ILE A 108 -10.55 -2.23 6.67
C ILE A 108 -10.19 -3.34 7.66
N ARG A 109 -9.54 -2.98 8.78
CA ARG A 109 -9.20 -3.96 9.82
C ARG A 109 -10.46 -4.54 10.46
N GLU A 110 -11.44 -3.70 10.75
CA GLU A 110 -12.71 -4.16 11.31
C GLU A 110 -13.51 -5.00 10.30
N TRP A 111 -13.69 -4.53 9.07
CA TRP A 111 -14.51 -5.19 8.07
C TRP A 111 -13.93 -6.52 7.60
N LEU A 112 -12.61 -6.60 7.40
CA LEU A 112 -11.98 -7.78 6.80
C LEU A 112 -11.44 -8.77 7.82
N PHE A 113 -11.09 -8.32 9.03
CA PHE A 113 -10.42 -9.16 10.02
C PHE A 113 -11.17 -9.29 11.35
N THR A 114 -12.43 -8.83 11.40
CA THR A 114 -13.36 -9.07 12.51
C THR A 114 -14.65 -9.73 12.00
N PRO A 115 -14.93 -11.00 12.34
CA PRO A 115 -14.09 -11.91 13.13
C PRO A 115 -12.82 -12.32 12.38
N ARG A 116 -11.85 -12.89 13.11
CA ARG A 116 -10.53 -13.23 12.56
C ARG A 116 -10.66 -14.15 11.35
N ALA A 117 -10.22 -13.64 10.19
CA ALA A 117 -10.16 -14.39 8.95
C ALA A 117 -9.31 -15.67 9.06
N LYS A 118 -9.81 -16.76 8.48
CA LYS A 118 -9.15 -18.08 8.45
C LYS A 118 -9.02 -18.54 7.01
N PHE A 119 -7.78 -18.71 6.58
CA PHE A 119 -7.39 -19.21 5.25
C PHE A 119 -6.24 -20.19 5.41
N ASP A 120 -6.01 -21.06 4.44
CA ASP A 120 -4.90 -22.02 4.49
C ASP A 120 -3.63 -21.47 3.84
N SER A 121 -3.76 -20.46 2.97
CA SER A 121 -2.61 -19.81 2.32
C SER A 121 -2.82 -18.31 2.05
N PHE A 122 -1.72 -17.59 1.77
CA PHE A 122 -1.78 -16.21 1.28
C PHE A 122 -2.45 -16.12 -0.09
N ALA A 123 -2.38 -17.16 -0.91
CA ALA A 123 -3.05 -17.18 -2.21
C ALA A 123 -4.58 -17.15 -2.03
N GLU A 124 -5.12 -17.98 -1.13
CA GLU A 124 -6.54 -17.97 -0.79
C GLU A 124 -6.98 -16.65 -0.18
N LEU A 125 -6.22 -16.15 0.80
CA LEU A 125 -6.50 -14.85 1.42
C LEU A 125 -6.54 -13.73 0.37
N ASN A 126 -5.56 -13.68 -0.54
CA ASN A 126 -5.51 -12.66 -1.58
C ASN A 126 -6.57 -12.83 -2.66
N THR A 127 -7.03 -14.06 -2.92
CA THR A 127 -8.17 -14.30 -3.81
C THR A 127 -9.47 -13.76 -3.20
N TRP A 128 -9.61 -13.87 -1.87
CA TRP A 128 -10.77 -13.34 -1.15
C TRP A 128 -10.73 -11.81 -0.97
N LEU A 129 -9.53 -11.21 -0.92
CA LEU A 129 -9.35 -9.76 -0.81
C LEU A 129 -9.57 -9.00 -2.13
N ALA A 130 -9.47 -9.69 -3.27
CA ALA A 130 -9.52 -9.11 -4.62
C ALA A 130 -10.95 -8.97 -5.16
#